data_AF-A0A851IGP6-F1
#
_entry.id   AF-A0A851IGP6-F1
#
_cell.length_a   1.000
_cell.length_b   1.000
_cell.length_c   1.000
_cell.angle_alpha   90.00
_cell.angle_beta   90.00
_cell.angle_gamma   90.00
#
_symmetry.space_group_name_H-M   'P 1'
#
loop_
_entity.id
_entity.type
_entity.pdbx_description
1 polymer ?
#
loop_
_entity_poly.entity_id
_entity_poly.type
_entity_poly.pdbx_seq_one_letter_code
_entity_poly.pdbx_strand_id
1 'polypeptide(L)' 'MKFSYNKLWKLLIDRNMNKGDLQKLIETGPSTISRMGRNETVRLEILGRIYERLNCNIRII' A
#
# COMPACT_ATOMS: atom_id res chain seq x y z
N MET A 1 20.10 -2.91 -3.24
CA MET A 1 18.87 -3.64 -2.86
C MET A 1 17.68 -2.77 -3.27
N LYS A 2 16.94 -3.14 -4.32
CA LYS A 2 15.83 -2.33 -4.84
C LYS A 2 14.57 -2.73 -4.07
N PHE A 3 13.88 -1.79 -3.42
CA PHE A 3 12.57 -2.07 -2.84
C PHE A 3 11.63 -2.54 -3.96
N SER A 4 10.79 -3.54 -3.69
CA SER A 4 9.77 -3.98 -4.64
C SER A 4 8.43 -4.02 -3.96
N TYR A 5 7.47 -3.28 -4.52
CA TYR A 5 6.08 -3.29 -4.05
C TYR A 5 5.22 -4.29 -4.81
N ASN A 6 5.81 -5.17 -5.64
CA ASN A 6 5.06 -6.13 -6.47
C ASN A 6 4.18 -7.09 -5.65
N LYS A 7 4.66 -7.53 -4.48
CA LYS A 7 3.86 -8.36 -3.57
C LYS A 7 2.62 -7.62 -3.06
N LEU A 8 2.77 -6.34 -2.71
CA LEU A 8 1.67 -5.48 -2.33
C LEU A 8 0.67 -5.29 -3.49
N TRP A 9 1.16 -5.07 -4.71
CA TRP A 9 0.29 -4.93 -5.89
C TRP A 9 -0.51 -6.19 -6.18
N LYS A 10 0.09 -7.38 -6.05
CA LYS A 10 -0.64 -8.65 -6.15
C LYS A 10 -1.72 -8.76 -5.07
N LEU A 11 -1.38 -8.45 -3.81
CA LEU A 11 -2.35 -8.44 -2.72
C LEU A 11 -3.53 -7.49 -2.97
N LEU A 12 -3.30 -6.32 -3.56
CA LEU A 12 -4.41 -5.43 -3.93
C LEU A 12 -5.31 -6.06 -4.98
N ILE A 13 -4.74 -6.70 -6.00
CA ILE A 13 -5.50 -7.43 -7.04
C ILE A 13 -6.34 -8.55 -6.40
N ASP A 14 -5.73 -9.34 -5.51
CA ASP A 14 -6.42 -10.42 -4.79
C ASP A 14 -7.58 -9.90 -3.93
N ARG A 15 -7.56 -8.62 -3.56
CA ARG A 15 -8.60 -7.93 -2.80
C ARG A 15 -9.52 -7.04 -3.64
N ASN A 16 -9.44 -7.13 -4.97
CA ASN A 16 -10.19 -6.28 -5.90
C ASN A 16 -9.99 -4.76 -5.64
N MET A 17 -8.78 -4.38 -5.27
CA MET A 17 -8.37 -2.99 -5.01
C MET A 17 -7.37 -2.53 -6.07
N ASN A 18 -7.48 -1.26 -6.47
CA ASN A 18 -6.48 -0.59 -7.29
C ASN A 18 -5.55 0.31 -6.44
N LYS A 19 -4.54 0.92 -7.07
CA LYS A 19 -3.59 1.80 -6.37
C LYS A 19 -4.23 3.08 -5.81
N GLY A 20 -5.30 3.57 -6.43
CA GLY A 20 -6.08 4.70 -5.93
C GLY A 20 -6.90 4.31 -4.70
N ASP A 21 -7.39 3.08 -4.63
CA ASP A 21 -8.05 2.56 -3.42
C ASP A 21 -7.05 2.45 -2.27
N LEU A 22 -5.83 1.96 -2.54
CA LEU A 22 -4.76 1.99 -1.54
C LEU A 22 -4.46 3.42 -1.09
N GLN A 23 -4.38 4.38 -2.02
CA GLN A 23 -4.12 5.79 -1.70
C GLN A 23 -5.14 6.34 -0.70
N LYS A 24 -6.42 6.09 -0.96
CA LYS A 24 -7.53 6.49 -0.09
C LYS A 24 -7.45 5.75 1.25
N LEU A 25 -7.17 4.44 1.21
CA LEU A 25 -7.11 3.58 2.39
C LEU A 25 -6.04 4.03 3.39
N ILE A 26 -4.88 4.50 2.93
CA ILE A 26 -3.76 4.94 3.80
C ILE A 26 -3.68 6.47 3.97
N GLU A 27 -4.68 7.18 3.44
CA GLU A 27 -4.85 8.64 3.56
C GLU A 27 -3.57 9.39 3.18
N THR A 28 -3.10 9.16 1.95
CA THR A 28 -1.87 9.77 1.43
C THR A 28 -2.09 10.50 0.10
N GLY A 29 -1.14 11.36 -0.26
CA GLY A 29 -1.14 12.05 -1.54
C GLY A 29 -0.71 11.15 -2.72
N PRO A 30 -0.99 11.56 -3.96
CA PRO A 30 -0.68 10.78 -5.16
C PRO A 30 0.84 10.60 -5.39
N SER A 31 1.66 11.48 -4.82
CA SER A 31 3.11 11.40 -4.88
C SER A 31 3.66 10.13 -4.20
N THR A 32 3.08 9.71 -3.08
CA THR A 32 3.48 8.48 -2.37
C THR A 32 3.29 7.24 -3.26
N ILE A 33 2.11 7.11 -3.87
CA ILE A 33 1.79 5.99 -4.77
C ILE A 33 2.69 6.00 -6.01
N SER A 34 2.98 7.19 -6.54
CA SER A 34 3.88 7.35 -7.69
C SER A 34 5.30 6.88 -7.37
N ARG A 35 5.83 7.24 -6.20
CA ARG A 35 7.13 6.75 -5.71
C ARG A 35 7.14 5.22 -5.56
N MET A 36 6.09 4.65 -4.96
CA MET A 36 5.95 3.20 -4.83
C MET A 36 5.87 2.50 -6.20
N GLY A 37 5.18 3.11 -7.16
CA GLY A 37 5.10 2.62 -8.54
C GLY A 37 6.47 2.57 -9.24
N ARG A 38 7.37 3.49 -8.90
CA ARG A 38 8.76 3.53 -9.39
C ARG A 38 9.75 2.74 -8.52
N ASN A 39 9.25 1.98 -7.54
CA ASN A 39 10.08 1.20 -6.60
C ASN A 39 11.05 2.07 -5.79
N GLU A 40 10.67 3.32 -5.53
CA GLU A 40 11.42 4.24 -4.67
C GLU A 40 11.08 4.01 -3.20
N THR A 41 11.99 4.37 -2.30
CA THR A 41 11.77 4.31 -0.86
C THR A 41 10.66 5.29 -0.45
N VAL A 42 9.80 4.89 0.48
CA VAL A 42 8.81 5.77 1.14
C VAL A 42 9.12 5.87 2.64
N ARG A 43 8.49 6.84 3.31
CA ARG A 43 8.63 7.00 4.77
C ARG A 43 8.10 5.74 5.48
N LEU A 44 8.76 5.34 6.55
CA LEU A 44 8.39 4.15 7.34
C LEU A 44 6.93 4.22 7.83
N GLU A 45 6.47 5.42 8.19
CA GLU A 45 5.07 5.69 8.57
C GLU A 45 4.06 5.23 7.51
N ILE A 46 4.38 5.41 6.21
CA ILE A 46 3.51 4.95 5.12
C ILE A 46 3.40 3.43 5.13
N LEU A 47 4.51 2.73 5.37
CA LEU A 47 4.51 1.27 5.47
C LEU A 47 3.69 0.79 6.67
N GLY A 48 3.79 1.50 7.80
CA GLY A 48 2.96 1.25 8.98
C GLY A 48 1.46 1.36 8.67
N ARG A 49 1.04 2.47 8.05
CA ARG A 49 -0.37 2.66 7.65
C ARG A 49 -0.86 1.59 6.67
N ILE A 50 -0.04 1.19 5.69
CA ILE A 50 -0.37 0.11 4.77
C ILE A 50 -0.61 -1.20 5.53
N TYR A 51 0.31 -1.54 6.45
CA TYR A 51 0.21 -2.75 7.26
C TYR A 51 -1.06 -2.74 8.13
N GLU A 52 -1.28 -1.67 8.88
CA GLU A 52 -2.46 -1.52 9.73
C GLU A 52 -3.76 -1.61 8.92
N ARG A 53 -3.88 -0.84 7.83
CA ARG A 53 -5.14 -0.76 7.09
C ARG A 53 -5.44 -2.02 6.27
N LEU A 54 -4.42 -2.70 5.75
CA LEU A 54 -4.62 -3.96 5.04
C LEU A 54 -4.82 -5.15 5.99
N ASN A 55 -4.24 -5.16 7.19
CA ASN A 55 -4.50 -6.25 8.15
C ASN A 55 -5.75 -6.03 9.00
N CYS A 56 -6.18 -4.79 9.26
CA CYS A 56 -7.38 -4.52 10.04
C CYS A 56 -8.70 -4.84 9.32
N ASN A 57 -8.68 -5.08 8.00
CA ASN A 57 -9.84 -5.65 7.30
C ASN A 57 -10.04 -7.16 7.59
N ILE A 58 -9.08 -7.82 8.25
CA ILE A 58 -9.25 -9.15 8.84
C ILE A 58 -9.58 -8.95 10.32
N ARG A 59 -10.73 -8.33 10.61
CA ARG A 59 -11.33 -8.44 11.94
C ARG A 59 -12.05 -9.78 11.99
N ILE A 60 -11.34 -10.80 12.49
CA ILE A 60 -12.01 -11.94 13.10
C ILE A 60 -12.58 -11.41 14.43
N ILE A 61 -13.91 -11.55 14.52
CA ILE A 61 -14.78 -11.71 15.70
C ILE A 61 -14.07 -11.61 17.06
#